data_AF-A0A376G3B7-F1
#
_entry.id   AF-A0A376G3B7-F1
#
_cell.length_a   1.000
_cell.length_b   1.000
_cell.length_c   1.000
_cell.angle_alpha   90.00
_cell.angle_beta   90.00
_cell.angle_gamma   90.00
#
_symmetry.space_group_name_H-M   'P 1'
#
loop_
_entity.id
_entity.type
_entity.pdbx_description
1 polymer ?
#
loop_
_entity_poly.entity_id
_entity_poly.type
_entity_poly.pdbx_seq_one_letter_code
_entity_poly.pdbx_strand_id
1 'polypeptide(L)' 'MSKKSINNTLFKTGIGLISLSILMFIYAIAMFSSRGNYNKFAIKISEICLVFWFPILIIGIIIFIIASILKNKKSSN' A
#
# COMPACT_ATOMS: atom_id res chain seq x y z
N MET A 1 5.73 13.57 -21.98
CA MET A 1 5.39 12.27 -21.36
C MET A 1 4.04 11.79 -21.87
N SER A 2 3.96 10.62 -22.51
CA SER A 2 2.70 10.12 -23.09
C SER A 2 1.67 9.79 -22.00
N LYS A 3 0.41 10.21 -22.16
CA LYS A 3 -0.73 9.91 -21.26
C LYS A 3 -0.88 8.40 -20.99
N LYS A 4 -0.38 7.53 -21.89
CA LYS A 4 -0.35 6.06 -21.71
C LYS A 4 0.64 5.62 -20.63
N SER A 5 1.78 6.28 -20.54
CA SER A 5 2.83 5.98 -19.57
C SER A 5 2.40 6.35 -18.15
N ILE A 6 1.74 7.49 -17.98
CA ILE A 6 1.29 8.00 -16.67
C ILE A 6 0.26 7.05 -16.04
N ASN A 7 -0.70 6.55 -16.83
CA ASN A 7 -1.71 5.61 -16.32
C ASN A 7 -1.12 4.26 -15.89
N ASN A 8 -0.14 3.74 -16.65
CA ASN A 8 0.53 2.49 -16.29
C ASN A 8 1.36 2.64 -15.01
N THR A 9 2.01 3.80 -14.82
CA THR A 9 2.72 4.11 -13.58
C THR A 9 1.74 4.21 -12.40
N LEU A 10 0.63 4.95 -12.54
CA LEU A 10 -0.39 5.06 -11.48
C LEU A 10 -0.96 3.71 -11.06
N PHE A 11 -1.23 2.83 -12.02
CA PHE A 11 -1.73 1.47 -11.74
C PHE A 11 -0.70 0.65 -10.95
N LYS A 12 0.58 0.70 -11.36
CA LYS A 12 1.68 0.04 -10.64
C LYS A 12 1.87 0.63 -9.24
N THR A 13 1.74 1.95 -9.08
CA THR A 13 1.82 2.62 -7.78
C THR A 13 0.70 2.19 -6.85
N GLY A 14 -0.54 2.08 -7.34
CA GLY A 14 -1.67 1.58 -6.55
C GLY A 14 -1.46 0.15 -6.05
N ILE A 15 -1.02 -0.75 -6.93
CA ILE A 15 -0.66 -2.13 -6.56
C ILE A 15 0.48 -2.13 -5.53
N GLY A 16 1.53 -1.34 -5.77
CA GLY A 16 2.68 -1.24 -4.86
C GLY A 16 2.28 -0.77 -3.46
N LEU A 17 1.39 0.22 -3.36
CA LEU A 17 0.88 0.71 -2.08
C LEU A 17 0.05 -0.35 -1.33
N ILE A 18 -0.78 -1.09 -2.06
CA ILE A 18 -1.57 -2.20 -1.48
C ILE A 18 -0.62 -3.30 -0.97
N SER A 19 0.36 -3.72 -1.77
CA SER A 19 1.36 -4.70 -1.35
C SER A 19 2.17 -4.23 -0.15
N LEU A 20 2.56 -2.94 -0.11
CA LEU A 20 3.26 -2.36 1.03
C LEU A 20 2.41 -2.37 2.29
N SER A 21 1.12 -2.04 2.19
CA SER A 21 0.19 -2.10 3.33
C SER A 21 0.06 -3.52 3.89
N ILE A 22 -0.01 -4.54 3.01
CA ILE A 22 -0.03 -5.95 3.43
C ILE A 22 1.25 -6.32 4.19
N LEU A 23 2.42 -5.90 3.71
CA LEU A 23 3.69 -6.14 4.39
C LEU A 23 3.74 -5.46 5.77
N MET A 24 3.28 -4.21 5.86
CA MET A 24 3.20 -3.49 7.13
C MET A 24 2.28 -4.19 8.12
N PHE A 25 1.15 -4.72 7.66
CA PHE A 25 0.21 -5.47 8.48
C PHE A 25 0.80 -6.78 9.00
N ILE A 26 1.42 -7.58 8.11
CA ILE A 26 2.08 -8.84 8.48
C ILE A 26 3.19 -8.56 9.50
N TYR A 27 4.01 -7.54 9.26
CA TYR A 27 5.08 -7.16 10.19
C TYR A 27 4.55 -6.76 11.56
N ALA A 28 3.49 -5.95 11.60
CA ALA A 28 2.86 -5.53 12.85
C ALA A 28 2.27 -6.71 13.63
N ILE A 29 1.58 -7.64 12.95
CA ILE A 29 1.06 -8.87 13.57
C ILE A 29 2.20 -9.77 14.07
N ALA A 30 3.24 -9.94 13.27
CA ALA A 30 4.39 -10.78 13.65
C ALA A 30 5.04 -10.25 14.93
N MET A 31 5.26 -8.94 15.02
CA MET A 31 5.78 -8.28 16.23
C MET A 31 4.84 -8.40 17.43
N PHE A 32 3.52 -8.32 17.22
CA PHE A 32 2.52 -8.48 18.29
C PHE A 32 2.42 -9.93 18.80
N SER A 33 2.55 -10.91 17.90
CA SER A 33 2.53 -12.33 18.22
C SER A 33 3.81 -12.79 18.91
N SER A 34 4.94 -12.19 18.55
CA SER A 34 6.21 -12.51 19.14
C SER A 34 6.35 -11.89 20.53
N ARG A 35 6.39 -12.72 21.58
CA ARG A 35 6.53 -12.28 22.99
C ARG A 35 7.99 -12.05 23.45
N GLY A 36 8.89 -11.83 22.50
CA GLY A 36 10.32 -11.63 22.76
C GLY A 36 10.64 -10.24 23.33
N ASN A 37 11.83 -10.10 23.92
CA ASN A 37 12.35 -8.81 24.36
C ASN A 37 12.93 -8.06 23.15
N TYR A 38 12.08 -7.33 22.43
CA TYR A 38 12.47 -6.57 21.26
C TYR A 38 13.06 -5.21 21.63
N ASN A 39 13.98 -4.74 20.79
CA ASN A 39 14.52 -3.40 20.92
C ASN A 39 13.38 -2.35 20.81
N LYS A 40 13.44 -1.28 21.62
CA LYS A 40 12.44 -0.20 21.65
C LYS A 40 12.18 0.40 20.26
N PHE A 41 13.19 0.42 19.40
CA PHE A 41 13.05 0.85 18.01
C PHE A 41 12.11 -0.06 17.21
N ALA A 42 12.28 -1.39 17.29
CA ALA A 42 11.45 -2.33 16.54
C ALA A 42 9.97 -2.24 16.96
N ILE A 43 9.71 -2.03 18.26
CA ILE A 43 8.37 -1.81 18.81
C ILE A 43 7.75 -0.54 18.21
N LYS A 44 8.47 0.60 18.23
CA LYS A 44 7.97 1.85 17.62
C LYS A 44 7.71 1.73 16.12
N ILE A 45 8.56 1.05 15.37
CA ILE A 45 8.30 0.78 13.94
C ILE A 45 7.01 -0.04 13.79
N SER A 46 6.80 -1.06 14.63
CA SER A 46 5.60 -1.89 14.54
C SER A 46 4.31 -1.13 14.85
N GLU A 47 4.33 -0.21 15.82
CA GLU A 47 3.21 0.68 16.12
C GLU A 47 2.89 1.61 14.94
N ILE A 48 3.93 2.21 14.34
CA ILE A 48 3.78 3.03 13.12
C ILE A 48 3.18 2.18 11.99
N CYS A 49 3.68 0.96 11.80
CA CYS A 49 3.11 0.05 10.80
C CYS A 49 1.62 -0.22 11.05
N LEU A 50 1.21 -0.45 12.30
CA LEU A 50 -0.18 -0.74 12.68
C LEU A 50 -1.10 0.49 12.62
N VAL A 51 -0.58 1.70 12.77
CA VAL A 51 -1.37 2.94 12.59
C VAL A 51 -1.51 3.28 11.11
N PHE A 52 -0.43 3.17 10.34
CA PHE A 52 -0.39 3.63 8.95
C PHE A 52 -0.83 2.59 7.91
N TRP A 53 -0.85 1.28 8.23
CA TRP A 53 -1.25 0.26 7.24
C TRP A 53 -2.65 0.52 6.67
N PHE A 54 -3.63 0.87 7.50
CA PHE A 54 -5.02 1.02 7.12
C PHE A 54 -5.26 2.29 6.26
N PRO A 55 -4.75 3.49 6.64
CA PRO A 55 -4.75 4.64 5.76
C PRO A 55 -4.05 4.38 4.41
N ILE A 56 -2.88 3.71 4.43
CA ILE A 56 -2.13 3.40 3.20
C ILE A 56 -2.93 2.43 2.32
N LEU A 57 -3.63 1.45 2.91
CA LEU A 57 -4.50 0.52 2.20
C LEU A 57 -5.61 1.29 1.46
N ILE A 58 -6.29 2.19 2.17
CA ILE A 58 -7.39 3.00 1.61
C ILE A 58 -6.89 3.83 0.44
N ILE A 59 -5.76 4.54 0.62
CA ILE A 59 -5.16 5.36 -0.45
C ILE A 59 -4.76 4.49 -1.65
N GLY A 60 -4.15 3.32 -1.39
CA GLY A 60 -3.78 2.36 -2.43
C GLY A 60 -4.97 1.88 -3.24
N ILE A 61 -6.07 1.52 -2.58
CA ILE A 61 -7.33 1.10 -3.20
C ILE A 61 -7.92 2.24 -4.05
N ILE A 62 -7.98 3.46 -3.51
CA ILE A 62 -8.50 4.62 -4.24
C ILE A 62 -7.69 4.87 -5.52
N ILE A 63 -6.36 4.88 -5.42
CA ILE A 63 -5.46 5.08 -6.58
C ILE A 63 -5.66 3.95 -7.60
N PHE A 64 -5.79 2.71 -7.14
CA PHE A 64 -6.03 1.55 -8.00
C PHE A 64 -7.36 1.64 -8.75
N ILE A 65 -8.44 2.04 -8.08
CA ILE A 65 -9.75 2.25 -8.69
C ILE A 65 -9.68 3.36 -9.74
N ILE A 66 -9.08 4.51 -9.41
CA ILE A 66 -8.92 5.63 -10.34
C ILE A 66 -8.13 5.19 -11.58
N ALA A 67 -7.00 4.52 -11.39
CA ALA A 67 -6.18 4.03 -12.49
C ALA A 67 -6.92 3.01 -13.37
N SER A 68 -7.75 2.15 -12.76
CA SER A 68 -8.57 1.17 -13.49
C SER A 68 -9.66 1.83 -14.32
N ILE A 69 -10.37 2.81 -13.77
CA ILE A 69 -11.39 3.59 -14.49
C ILE A 69 -10.77 4.34 -15.67
N LEU A 70 -9.61 4.98 -15.46
CA LEU A 70 -8.87 5.68 -16.51
C LEU A 70 -8.38 4.75 -17.61
N LYS A 71 -7.97 3.52 -17.27
CA LYS A 71 -7.58 2.49 -18.23
C LYS A 71 -8.76 2.04 -19.10
N ASN A 72 -9.92 1.79 -18.49
CA ASN A 72 -11.13 1.38 -19.19
C ASN A 72 -11.68 2.48 -20.11
N LYS A 73 -11.72 3.74 -19.66
CA LYS A 73 -12.11 4.87 -20.52
C LYS A 73 -11.21 5.04 -21.73
N LYS A 74 -9.91 4.76 -21.59
CA LYS A 74 -8.94 4.86 -22.70
C LYS A 74 -9.06 3.70 -23.69
N SER A 75 -9.58 2.55 -23.29
CA SER A 75 -9.75 1.40 -24.18
C SER A 75 -11.01 1.48 -25.05
N SER A 76 -11.91 2.43 -24.76
CA SER A 76 -13.20 2.61 -25.43
C SER A 76 -13.23 3.80 -26.41
N ASN A 77 -12.11 4.50 -26.62
CA ASN A 77 -11.88 5.52 -27.66
C ASN A 77 -10.71 5.04 -28.53
#